data_AF-A0A9X1HY56-F1
#
_entry.id   AF-A0A9X1HY56-F1
#
_cell.length_a   1.000
_cell.length_b   1.000
_cell.length_c   1.000
_cell.angle_alpha   90.00
_cell.angle_beta   90.00
_cell.angle_gamma   90.00
#
_symmetry.space_group_name_H-M   'P 1'
#
loop_
_entity.id
_entity.type
_entity.pdbx_description
1 polymer ?
#
loop_
_entity_poly.entity_id
_entity_poly.type
_entity_poly.pdbx_seq_one_letter_code
_entity_poly.pdbx_strand_id
1 'polypeptide(L)'
;MKFIRSVLFLVFFLSILFWLSYNYFIPRMVADSIEKGELPSFIPKKLEPAFENVRERIDDDIRELPVVLNEHQLSYDDLIELVKDTRASEVVPVIQKFQEKDVTDPDQAFDIIVQYLGHKVDKPETFRNAFKERFNQERLQTAMTFMNNSDLPLEMNMELAKKITLEILKDRREEIESELKDLHQ
;
A
#
# COMPACT_ATOMS: atom_id res chain seq x y z
N MET A 1 39.62 19.03 -14.27
CA MET A 1 39.33 18.67 -12.86
C MET A 1 38.19 19.46 -12.22
N LYS A 2 38.14 20.81 -12.29
CA LYS A 2 37.05 21.60 -11.67
C LYS A 2 35.65 21.26 -12.23
N PHE A 3 35.53 21.12 -13.55
CA PHE A 3 34.28 20.72 -14.21
C PHE A 3 33.74 19.37 -13.72
N ILE A 4 34.59 18.34 -13.63
CA ILE A 4 34.23 17.01 -13.13
C ILE A 4 33.73 17.08 -11.68
N ARG A 5 34.38 17.89 -10.82
CA ARG A 5 33.94 18.08 -9.42
C ARG A 5 32.58 18.77 -9.34
N SER A 6 32.32 19.77 -10.18
CA SER A 6 31.02 20.46 -10.24
C SER A 6 29.90 19.52 -10.72
N VAL A 7 30.18 18.68 -11.73
CA VAL A 7 29.21 17.67 -12.21
C VAL A 7 28.94 16.62 -11.14
N LEU A 8 29.96 16.09 -10.47
CA LEU A 8 29.80 15.12 -9.38
C LEU A 8 29.00 15.70 -8.21
N PHE A 9 29.26 16.96 -7.86
CA PHE A 9 28.49 17.65 -6.81
C PHE A 9 27.02 17.82 -7.21
N LEU A 10 26.76 18.20 -8.47
CA LEU A 10 25.40 18.30 -9.00
C LEU A 10 24.67 16.95 -8.96
N VAL A 11 25.32 15.88 -9.44
CA VAL A 11 24.75 14.52 -9.42
C VAL A 11 24.46 14.09 -7.99
N PHE A 12 25.40 14.30 -7.07
CA PHE A 12 25.21 13.99 -5.64
C PHE A 12 24.01 14.74 -5.06
N PHE A 13 23.89 16.04 -5.34
CA PHE A 13 22.77 16.84 -4.86
C PHE A 13 21.43 16.38 -5.47
N LEU A 14 21.40 16.06 -6.76
CA LEU A 14 20.23 15.50 -7.43
C LEU A 14 19.84 14.12 -6.86
N SER A 15 20.82 13.27 -6.55
CA SER A 15 20.57 11.98 -5.91
C SER A 15 19.95 12.13 -4.52
N ILE A 16 20.42 13.10 -3.72
CA ILE A 16 19.81 13.41 -2.42
C ILE A 16 18.38 13.91 -2.61
N LEU A 17 18.15 14.84 -3.53
CA LEU A 17 16.82 15.36 -3.80
C LEU A 17 15.87 14.26 -4.25
N PHE A 18 16.31 13.40 -5.17
CA PHE A 18 15.53 12.25 -5.61
C PHE A 18 15.21 11.29 -4.47
N TRP A 19 16.20 10.98 -3.63
CA TRP A 19 16.02 10.13 -2.47
C TRP A 19 15.03 10.73 -1.47
N LEU A 20 15.14 12.02 -1.16
CA LEU A 20 14.20 12.72 -0.27
C LEU A 20 12.78 12.73 -0.84
N SER A 21 12.66 13.03 -2.14
CA SER A 21 11.37 13.06 -2.82
C SER A 21 10.69 11.68 -2.78
N TYR A 22 11.42 10.62 -3.12
CA TYR A 22 10.88 9.27 -3.15
C TYR A 22 10.55 8.72 -1.75
N ASN A 23 11.35 9.02 -0.74
CA ASN A 23 11.16 8.45 0.61
C ASN A 23 10.20 9.25 1.49
N TYR A 24 10.08 10.56 1.29
CA TYR A 24 9.32 11.43 2.20
C TYR A 24 8.26 12.25 1.47
N PHE A 25 8.63 12.96 0.40
CA PHE A 25 7.72 13.93 -0.22
C PHE A 25 6.56 13.24 -0.97
N ILE A 26 6.86 12.28 -1.84
CA ILE A 26 5.84 11.59 -2.65
C ILE A 26 4.87 10.79 -1.77
N PRO A 27 5.32 9.94 -0.83
CA PRO A 27 4.39 9.20 0.02
C PRO A 27 3.46 10.12 0.81
N ARG A 28 4.03 11.16 1.44
CA ARG A 28 3.26 12.14 2.21
C ARG A 28 2.27 12.90 1.35
N MET A 29 2.70 13.35 0.17
CA MET A 29 1.84 14.09 -0.76
C MET A 29 0.65 13.25 -1.21
N VAL A 30 0.87 11.96 -1.52
CA VAL A 30 -0.22 11.06 -1.92
C VAL A 30 -1.18 10.84 -0.75
N ALA A 31 -0.67 10.58 0.46
CA ALA A 31 -1.48 10.42 1.66
C ALA A 31 -2.32 11.67 1.97
N ASP A 32 -1.68 12.85 1.99
CA ASP A 32 -2.36 14.15 2.18
C ASP A 32 -3.44 14.39 1.13
N SER A 33 -3.20 14.00 -0.13
CA SER A 33 -4.19 14.15 -1.20
C SER A 33 -5.41 13.26 -0.95
N ILE A 34 -5.19 12.03 -0.48
CA ILE A 34 -6.27 11.06 -0.17
C ILE A 34 -7.08 11.57 1.01
N GLU A 35 -6.41 12.01 2.07
CA GLU A 35 -7.03 12.55 3.28
C GLU A 35 -7.89 13.79 2.97
N LYS A 36 -7.33 14.77 2.26
CA LYS A 36 -7.96 16.07 2.01
C LYS A 36 -8.95 16.03 0.83
N GLY A 37 -8.87 15.03 -0.03
CA GLY A 37 -9.65 15.00 -1.27
C GLY A 37 -9.19 16.01 -2.32
N GLU A 38 -7.97 16.52 -2.20
CA GLU A 38 -7.45 17.56 -3.08
C GLU A 38 -6.18 17.05 -3.77
N LEU A 39 -6.20 17.04 -5.11
CA LEU A 39 -5.01 16.78 -5.90
C LEU A 39 -4.12 18.03 -5.95
N PRO A 40 -2.79 17.87 -5.86
CA PRO A 40 -1.86 18.97 -6.07
C PRO A 40 -2.05 19.61 -7.45
N SER A 41 -1.90 20.94 -7.53
CA SER A 41 -2.21 21.73 -8.73
C SER A 41 -1.41 21.37 -9.99
N PHE A 42 -0.30 20.65 -9.85
CA PHE A 42 0.54 20.18 -10.96
C PHE A 42 0.08 18.82 -11.52
N ILE A 43 -0.83 18.11 -10.86
CA ILE A 43 -1.41 16.87 -11.36
C ILE A 43 -2.48 17.19 -12.41
N PRO A 44 -2.45 16.57 -13.60
CA PRO A 44 -3.45 16.82 -14.63
C PRO A 44 -4.88 16.48 -14.17
N LYS A 45 -5.83 17.41 -14.34
CA LYS A 45 -7.26 17.23 -14.01
C LYS A 45 -7.91 15.98 -14.62
N LYS A 46 -7.39 15.49 -15.76
CA LYS A 46 -7.84 14.23 -16.36
C LYS A 46 -7.67 13.01 -15.45
N LEU A 47 -6.81 13.09 -14.43
CA LEU A 47 -6.58 12.03 -13.45
C LEU A 47 -7.48 12.15 -12.21
N GLU A 48 -8.19 13.26 -12.05
CA GLU A 48 -9.06 13.54 -10.90
C GLU A 48 -10.14 12.46 -10.68
N PRO A 49 -10.86 11.97 -11.72
CA PRO A 49 -11.86 10.91 -11.51
C PRO A 49 -11.25 9.57 -11.07
N ALA A 50 -10.05 9.24 -11.59
CA ALA A 50 -9.36 8.02 -11.20
C ALA A 50 -8.83 8.13 -9.76
N PHE A 51 -8.35 9.31 -9.39
CA PHE A 51 -7.90 9.60 -8.05
C PHE A 51 -9.06 9.52 -7.03
N GLU A 52 -10.20 10.14 -7.34
CA GLU A 52 -11.36 10.10 -6.44
C GLU A 52 -11.85 8.67 -6.20
N ASN A 53 -11.85 7.84 -7.25
CA ASN A 53 -12.20 6.42 -7.12
C ASN A 53 -11.22 5.66 -6.20
N VAL A 54 -9.91 5.96 -6.28
CA VAL A 54 -8.93 5.36 -5.38
C VAL A 54 -9.13 5.85 -3.94
N ARG A 55 -9.39 7.15 -3.76
CA ARG A 55 -9.64 7.75 -2.47
C ARG A 55 -10.86 7.14 -1.78
N GLU A 56 -12.01 7.11 -2.46
CA GLU A 56 -13.25 6.54 -1.93
C GLU A 56 -13.03 5.11 -1.43
N ARG A 57 -12.29 4.29 -2.20
CA ARG A 57 -11.95 2.93 -1.80
C ARG A 57 -11.07 2.86 -0.56
N ILE A 58 -10.07 3.72 -0.47
CA ILE A 58 -9.18 3.76 0.70
C ILE A 58 -9.97 4.20 1.93
N ASP A 59 -10.85 5.19 1.81
CA ASP A 59 -11.71 5.62 2.91
C ASP A 59 -12.66 4.49 3.36
N ASP A 60 -13.23 3.72 2.43
CA ASP A 60 -14.04 2.54 2.76
C ASP A 60 -13.20 1.46 3.47
N ASP A 61 -12.01 1.12 2.95
CA ASP A 61 -11.12 0.14 3.56
C ASP A 61 -10.65 0.58 4.97
N ILE A 62 -10.44 1.88 5.19
CA ILE A 62 -10.06 2.45 6.50
C ILE A 62 -11.22 2.38 7.49
N ARG A 63 -12.46 2.66 7.07
CA ARG A 63 -13.65 2.54 7.94
C ARG A 63 -13.93 1.12 8.37
N GLU A 64 -13.63 0.13 7.53
CA GLU A 64 -13.81 -1.27 7.89
C GLU A 64 -12.69 -1.82 8.78
N LEU A 65 -11.53 -1.16 8.79
CA LEU A 65 -10.33 -1.64 9.46
C LEU A 65 -10.50 -1.91 10.96
N PRO A 66 -11.17 -1.05 11.77
CA PRO A 66 -11.41 -1.33 13.19
C PRO A 66 -12.20 -2.62 13.42
N VAL A 67 -13.18 -2.92 12.56
CA VAL A 67 -13.99 -4.15 12.65
C VAL A 67 -13.11 -5.36 12.44
N VAL A 68 -12.26 -5.35 11.40
CA VAL A 68 -11.33 -6.44 11.09
C VAL A 68 -10.32 -6.66 12.21
N LEU A 69 -9.76 -5.57 12.74
CA LEU A 69 -8.81 -5.65 13.85
C LEU A 69 -9.46 -6.26 15.10
N ASN A 70 -10.68 -5.84 15.44
CA ASN A 70 -11.44 -6.38 16.58
C ASN A 70 -11.77 -7.87 16.40
N GLU A 71 -12.29 -8.26 15.23
CA GLU A 71 -12.63 -9.66 14.90
C GLU A 71 -11.44 -10.60 15.05
N HIS A 72 -10.24 -10.11 14.73
CA HIS A 72 -9.01 -10.88 14.78
C HIS A 72 -8.16 -10.63 16.04
N GLN A 73 -8.68 -9.84 16.99
CA GLN A 73 -7.99 -9.49 18.24
C GLN A 73 -6.60 -8.88 18.00
N LEU A 74 -6.48 -8.09 16.93
CA LEU A 74 -5.26 -7.37 16.56
C LEU A 74 -5.33 -5.94 17.08
N SER A 75 -4.22 -5.45 17.62
CA SER A 75 -4.10 -4.03 17.92
C SER A 75 -3.75 -3.23 16.65
N TYR A 76 -4.00 -1.92 16.69
CA TYR A 76 -3.53 -1.02 15.63
C TYR A 76 -2.00 -1.04 15.49
N ASP A 77 -1.27 -1.18 16.60
CA ASP A 77 0.19 -1.26 16.57
C ASP A 77 0.67 -2.56 15.88
N ASP A 78 -0.02 -3.69 16.07
CA ASP A 78 0.27 -4.95 15.37
C ASP A 78 0.11 -4.80 13.84
N LEU A 79 -0.93 -4.09 13.39
CA LEU A 79 -1.13 -3.78 11.98
C LEU A 79 0.03 -2.94 11.43
N ILE A 80 0.42 -1.88 12.14
CA ILE A 80 1.52 -1.01 11.72
C ILE A 80 2.83 -1.79 11.64
N GLU A 81 3.10 -2.65 12.62
CA GLU A 81 4.27 -3.52 12.63
C GLU A 81 4.25 -4.49 11.44
N LEU A 82 3.11 -5.14 11.17
CA LEU A 82 2.95 -6.04 10.02
C LEU A 82 3.28 -5.36 8.69
N VAL A 83 2.75 -4.15 8.46
CA VAL A 83 3.03 -3.38 7.23
C VAL A 83 4.50 -2.96 7.17
N LYS A 84 5.09 -2.52 8.29
CA LYS A 84 6.51 -2.14 8.38
C LYS A 84 7.46 -3.31 8.14
N ASP A 85 7.09 -4.50 8.59
CA ASP A 85 7.93 -5.69 8.51
C ASP A 85 7.82 -6.42 7.17
N THR A 86 6.80 -6.11 6.39
CA THR A 86 6.63 -6.62 5.03
C THR A 86 7.67 -6.01 4.10
N ARG A 87 8.55 -6.82 3.52
CA ARG A 87 9.56 -6.36 2.56
C ARG A 87 9.02 -6.48 1.14
N ALA A 88 9.37 -5.54 0.25
CA ALA A 88 9.01 -5.67 -1.16
C ALA A 88 9.46 -7.00 -1.78
N SER A 89 10.62 -7.54 -1.38
CA SER A 89 11.12 -8.84 -1.84
C SER A 89 10.22 -10.03 -1.47
N GLU A 90 9.39 -9.90 -0.44
CA GLU A 90 8.42 -10.93 -0.02
C GLU A 90 7.09 -10.79 -0.77
N VAL A 91 6.74 -9.57 -1.17
CA VAL A 91 5.50 -9.27 -1.92
C VAL A 91 5.66 -9.50 -3.42
N VAL A 92 6.83 -9.18 -4.00
CA VAL A 92 7.12 -9.32 -5.43
C VAL A 92 6.76 -10.74 -5.96
N PRO A 93 7.15 -11.84 -5.30
CA PRO A 93 6.78 -13.19 -5.73
C PRO A 93 5.26 -13.44 -5.73
N VAL A 94 4.50 -12.85 -4.80
CA VAL A 94 3.03 -12.94 -4.76
C VAL A 94 2.44 -12.33 -6.03
N ILE A 95 2.88 -11.11 -6.37
CA ILE A 95 2.41 -10.39 -7.56
C ILE A 95 2.78 -11.15 -8.84
N GLN A 96 4.01 -11.65 -8.93
CA GLN A 96 4.44 -12.47 -10.08
C GLN A 96 3.58 -13.72 -10.22
N LYS A 97 3.23 -14.39 -9.11
CA LYS A 97 2.33 -15.56 -9.15
C LYS A 97 0.91 -15.21 -9.58
N PHE A 98 0.40 -14.05 -9.16
CA PHE A 98 -0.89 -13.55 -9.63
C PHE A 98 -0.90 -13.30 -11.14
N GLN A 99 0.19 -12.75 -11.68
CA GLN A 99 0.35 -12.53 -13.11
C GLN A 99 0.51 -13.83 -13.91
N GLU A 100 1.27 -14.79 -13.39
CA GLU A 100 1.51 -16.09 -14.06
C GLU A 100 0.26 -16.96 -14.13
N LYS A 101 -0.56 -16.96 -13.07
CA LYS A 101 -1.68 -17.91 -12.93
C LYS A 101 -3.04 -17.36 -13.33
N ASP A 102 -3.15 -16.08 -13.68
CA ASP A 102 -4.43 -15.38 -13.90
C ASP A 102 -5.45 -15.72 -12.81
N VAL A 103 -5.10 -15.39 -11.57
CA VAL A 103 -5.85 -15.82 -10.39
C VAL A 103 -7.25 -15.20 -10.39
N THR A 104 -8.25 -16.05 -10.53
CA THR A 104 -9.68 -15.68 -10.51
C THR A 104 -10.40 -16.16 -9.26
N ASP A 105 -9.83 -17.14 -8.57
CA ASP A 105 -10.41 -17.77 -7.39
C ASP A 105 -9.84 -17.17 -6.09
N PRO A 106 -10.69 -16.77 -5.13
CA PRO A 106 -10.24 -16.18 -3.87
C PRO A 106 -9.47 -17.16 -2.98
N ASP A 107 -9.79 -18.45 -2.98
CA ASP A 107 -9.03 -19.44 -2.20
C ASP A 107 -7.61 -19.58 -2.76
N GLN A 108 -7.47 -19.64 -4.09
CA GLN A 108 -6.18 -19.64 -4.76
C GLN A 108 -5.38 -18.36 -4.47
N ALA A 109 -6.03 -17.20 -4.49
CA ALA A 109 -5.37 -15.93 -4.17
C ALA A 109 -4.82 -15.92 -2.75
N PHE A 110 -5.64 -16.39 -1.80
CA PHE A 110 -5.28 -16.51 -0.40
C PHE A 110 -4.12 -17.49 -0.20
N ASP A 111 -4.17 -18.67 -0.80
CA ASP A 111 -3.11 -19.69 -0.71
C ASP A 111 -1.76 -19.16 -1.19
N ILE A 112 -1.76 -18.39 -2.28
CA ILE A 112 -0.54 -17.74 -2.79
C ILE A 112 -0.03 -16.72 -1.76
N ILE A 113 -0.89 -15.87 -1.19
CA ILE A 113 -0.48 -14.88 -0.18
C ILE A 113 0.15 -15.59 1.03
N VAL A 114 -0.53 -16.61 1.57
CA VAL A 114 -0.06 -17.36 2.74
C VAL A 114 1.25 -18.08 2.46
N GLN A 115 1.46 -18.59 1.24
CA GLN A 115 2.70 -19.24 0.86
C GLN A 115 3.94 -18.33 1.02
N TYR A 116 3.80 -17.02 0.79
CA TYR A 116 4.92 -16.07 0.82
C TYR A 116 4.93 -15.15 2.05
N LEU A 117 3.76 -14.87 2.63
CA LEU A 117 3.58 -13.91 3.72
C LEU A 117 2.99 -14.55 4.99
N GLY A 118 2.62 -15.83 4.95
CA GLY A 118 1.95 -16.50 6.07
C GLY A 118 2.79 -16.58 7.34
N HIS A 119 4.13 -16.55 7.25
CA HIS A 119 5.02 -16.50 8.43
C HIS A 119 4.95 -15.19 9.21
N LYS A 120 4.29 -14.15 8.67
CA LYS A 120 4.09 -12.87 9.33
C LYS A 120 2.86 -12.84 10.25
N VAL A 121 2.05 -13.89 10.24
CA VAL A 121 0.78 -13.97 10.98
C VAL A 121 0.71 -15.31 11.70
N ASP A 122 0.38 -15.31 13.00
CA ASP A 122 0.41 -16.53 13.82
C ASP A 122 -0.60 -17.60 13.40
N LYS A 123 -1.70 -17.20 12.72
CA LYS A 123 -2.77 -18.09 12.25
C LYS A 123 -3.39 -17.58 10.95
N PRO A 124 -2.67 -17.64 9.80
CA PRO A 124 -3.18 -17.06 8.56
C PRO A 124 -4.56 -17.62 8.18
N GLU A 125 -4.79 -18.93 8.38
CA GLU A 125 -6.05 -19.58 8.01
C GLU A 125 -7.31 -18.99 8.67
N THR A 126 -7.21 -18.32 9.82
CA THR A 126 -8.38 -17.66 10.43
C THR A 126 -8.90 -16.48 9.62
N PHE A 127 -8.08 -15.95 8.70
CA PHE A 127 -8.42 -14.83 7.83
C PHE A 127 -9.02 -15.26 6.49
N ARG A 128 -9.08 -16.57 6.19
CA ARG A 128 -9.50 -17.07 4.87
C ARG A 128 -10.91 -16.64 4.49
N ASN A 129 -11.88 -16.80 5.38
CA ASN A 129 -13.27 -16.44 5.09
C ASN A 129 -13.42 -14.91 4.92
N ALA A 130 -12.83 -14.13 5.81
CA ALA A 130 -12.82 -12.67 5.72
C ALA A 130 -12.15 -12.19 4.42
N PHE A 131 -11.06 -12.84 3.99
CA PHE A 131 -10.43 -12.58 2.71
C PHE A 131 -11.36 -12.87 1.54
N LYS A 132 -12.03 -14.03 1.54
CA LYS A 132 -12.95 -14.42 0.46
C LYS A 132 -14.12 -13.45 0.31
N GLU A 133 -14.67 -12.99 1.41
CA GLU A 133 -15.80 -12.03 1.42
C GLU A 133 -15.40 -10.68 0.84
N ARG A 134 -14.14 -10.27 1.01
CA ARG A 134 -13.60 -9.00 0.50
C ARG A 134 -12.85 -9.10 -0.81
N PHE A 135 -12.55 -10.32 -1.27
CA PHE A 135 -11.78 -10.52 -2.49
C PHE A 135 -12.58 -10.02 -3.69
N ASN A 136 -11.94 -9.16 -4.48
CA ASN A 136 -12.51 -8.63 -5.70
C ASN A 136 -11.54 -8.86 -6.86
N GLN A 137 -11.93 -9.77 -7.74
CA GLN A 137 -11.13 -10.15 -8.91
C GLN A 137 -10.86 -8.96 -9.83
N GLU A 138 -11.85 -8.10 -10.06
CA GLU A 138 -11.68 -6.92 -10.92
C GLU A 138 -10.65 -5.95 -10.34
N ARG A 139 -10.65 -5.76 -9.01
CA ARG A 139 -9.63 -4.97 -8.30
C ARG A 139 -8.25 -5.59 -8.47
N LEU A 140 -8.13 -6.91 -8.31
CA LEU A 140 -6.87 -7.62 -8.50
C LEU A 140 -6.35 -7.43 -9.93
N GLN A 141 -7.19 -7.65 -10.94
CA GLN A 141 -6.82 -7.50 -12.36
C GLN A 141 -6.45 -6.05 -12.72
N THR A 142 -7.16 -5.07 -12.16
CA THR A 142 -6.84 -3.64 -12.33
C THR A 142 -5.47 -3.33 -11.74
N ALA A 143 -5.19 -3.82 -10.54
CA ALA A 143 -3.88 -3.65 -9.91
C ALA A 143 -2.76 -4.32 -10.71
N MET A 144 -2.98 -5.56 -11.20
CA MET A 144 -2.01 -6.26 -12.06
C MET A 144 -1.74 -5.49 -13.36
N THR A 145 -2.79 -4.97 -14.00
CA THR A 145 -2.67 -4.19 -15.23
C THR A 145 -1.90 -2.89 -15.00
N PHE A 146 -2.19 -2.19 -13.89
CA PHE A 146 -1.46 -0.99 -13.51
C PHE A 146 0.03 -1.27 -13.28
N MET A 147 0.35 -2.35 -12.55
CA MET A 147 1.74 -2.73 -12.28
C MET A 147 2.49 -3.16 -13.55
N ASN A 148 1.83 -3.86 -14.47
CA ASN A 148 2.43 -4.27 -15.75
C ASN A 148 2.73 -3.10 -16.69
N ASN A 149 1.93 -2.04 -16.61
CA ASN A 149 2.09 -0.83 -17.43
C ASN A 149 2.94 0.25 -16.74
N SER A 150 3.45 -0.02 -15.53
CA SER A 150 4.28 0.93 -14.80
C SER A 150 5.72 0.91 -15.31
N ASP A 151 6.27 2.09 -15.57
CA ASP A 151 7.69 2.26 -15.92
C ASP A 151 8.63 2.03 -14.73
N LEU A 152 8.08 1.92 -13.51
CA LEU A 152 8.85 1.68 -12.30
C LEU A 152 9.10 0.19 -12.08
N PRO A 153 10.32 -0.19 -11.62
CA PRO A 153 10.57 -1.55 -11.15
C PRO A 153 9.55 -1.97 -10.10
N LEU A 154 9.07 -3.22 -10.17
CA LEU A 154 8.04 -3.72 -9.26
C LEU A 154 8.42 -3.55 -7.78
N GLU A 155 9.68 -3.81 -7.44
CA GLU A 155 10.21 -3.61 -6.09
C GLU A 155 10.08 -2.14 -5.62
N MET A 156 10.36 -1.18 -6.50
CA MET A 156 10.18 0.25 -6.21
C MET A 156 8.70 0.63 -6.06
N ASN A 157 7.81 0.02 -6.86
CA ASN A 157 6.36 0.23 -6.70
C ASN A 157 5.88 -0.29 -5.34
N MET A 158 6.33 -1.47 -4.90
CA MET A 158 5.93 -2.07 -3.63
C MET A 158 6.46 -1.30 -2.43
N GLU A 159 7.72 -0.85 -2.46
CA GLU A 159 8.26 0.02 -1.39
C GLU A 159 7.56 1.37 -1.32
N LEU A 160 7.18 1.95 -2.46
CA LEU A 160 6.42 3.20 -2.50
C LEU A 160 5.01 3.00 -1.95
N ALA A 161 4.32 1.94 -2.38
CA ALA A 161 2.99 1.58 -1.89
C ALA A 161 2.98 1.39 -0.37
N LYS A 162 3.95 0.63 0.16
CA LYS A 162 4.13 0.46 1.60
C LYS A 162 4.28 1.79 2.34
N LYS A 163 5.10 2.71 1.84
CA LYS A 163 5.27 4.05 2.47
C LYS A 163 3.99 4.86 2.44
N ILE A 164 3.26 4.84 1.32
CA ILE A 164 1.97 5.51 1.19
C ILE A 164 0.97 4.92 2.21
N THR A 165 0.86 3.60 2.28
CA THR A 165 -0.01 2.91 3.26
C THR A 165 0.34 3.30 4.69
N LEU A 166 1.62 3.35 5.04
CA LEU A 166 2.04 3.75 6.39
C LEU A 166 1.71 5.21 6.71
N GLU A 167 1.85 6.14 5.75
CA GLU A 167 1.44 7.53 5.96
C GLU A 167 -0.08 7.65 6.12
N ILE A 168 -0.87 6.97 5.28
CA ILE A 168 -2.34 6.97 5.39
C ILE A 168 -2.78 6.42 6.76
N LEU A 169 -2.26 5.26 7.16
CA LEU A 169 -2.60 4.67 8.45
C LEU A 169 -2.24 5.62 9.60
N LYS A 170 -1.08 6.27 9.52
CA LYS A 170 -0.62 7.22 10.53
C LYS A 170 -1.52 8.46 10.61
N ASP A 171 -1.92 9.02 9.47
CA ASP A 171 -2.82 10.18 9.41
C ASP A 171 -4.22 9.82 9.95
N ARG A 172 -4.65 8.57 9.76
CA ARG A 172 -5.94 8.03 10.25
C ARG A 172 -5.87 7.36 11.63
N ARG A 173 -4.77 7.47 12.37
CA ARG A 173 -4.56 6.73 13.62
C ARG A 173 -5.64 6.98 14.65
N GLU A 174 -5.94 8.25 14.93
CA GLU A 174 -6.87 8.63 16.00
C GLU A 174 -8.29 8.11 15.72
N GLU A 175 -8.72 8.19 14.45
CA GLU A 175 -9.99 7.66 13.96
C GLU A 175 -10.07 6.14 14.19
N ILE A 176 -9.09 5.38 13.69
CA ILE A 176 -9.06 3.92 13.78
C ILE A 176 -8.98 3.44 15.23
N GLU A 177 -8.12 4.04 16.06
CA GLU A 177 -7.98 3.65 17.47
C GLU A 177 -9.20 4.00 18.31
N SER A 178 -9.93 5.08 17.98
CA SER A 178 -11.16 5.45 18.67
C SER A 178 -12.26 4.42 18.38
N GLU A 179 -12.50 4.11 17.11
CA GLU A 179 -13.53 3.15 16.70
C GLU A 179 -13.22 1.74 17.23
N LEU A 180 -11.95 1.34 17.23
CA LEU A 180 -11.53 0.05 17.78
C LEU A 180 -11.81 -0.06 19.29
N LYS A 181 -11.70 1.04 20.05
CA LYS A 181 -12.03 1.05 21.49
C LYS A 181 -13.53 0.94 21.72
N ASP A 182 -14.35 1.56 20.87
CA ASP A 182 -15.80 1.50 20.99
C ASP A 182 -16.34 0.10 20.69
N LEU A 183 -15.68 -0.67 19.83
CA LEU A 183 -16.03 -2.07 19.54
C LEU A 183 -15.63 -3.07 20.63
N HIS A 184 -14.72 -2.71 21.53
CA HIS A 184 -14.29 -3.55 22.65
C HIS A 184 -15.17 -3.39 23.91
N GLN A 185 -16.12 -2.45 23.91
CA GLN A 185 -17.08 -2.22 25.01
C GLN A 185 -18.29 -3.15 24.91
#